data_AF-A0A925V9V7-F1
#
_entry.id   AF-A0A925V9V7-F1
#
_cell.length_a   1.000
_cell.length_b   1.000
_cell.length_c   1.000
_cell.angle_alpha   90.00
_cell.angle_beta   90.00
_cell.angle_gamma   90.00
#
_symmetry.space_group_name_H-M   'P 1'
#
loop_
_entity.id
_entity.type
_entity.pdbx_description
1 polymer ?
#
loop_
_entity_poly.entity_id
_entity_poly.type
_entity_poly.pdbx_seq_one_letter_code
_entity_poly.pdbx_strand_id
1 'polypeptide(L)' 'MNDPRRGELWSAASSAAVDRHSIDVVGMPSALLMERAALACSHETVALRAGSSLPVWVLCGPGN' A
#
# COMPACT_ATOMS: atom_id res chain seq x y z
N MET A 1 -8.70 15.50 -19.61
CA MET A 1 -9.74 15.44 -18.56
C MET A 1 -9.12 14.66 -17.41
N ASN A 2 -8.93 15.29 -16.24
CA ASN A 2 -8.28 14.64 -15.08
C ASN A 2 -9.28 13.65 -14.45
N ASP A 3 -8.92 12.37 -14.36
CA ASP A 3 -9.71 11.37 -13.66
C ASP A 3 -9.53 11.58 -12.14
N PRO A 4 -10.58 11.94 -11.37
CA PRO A 4 -10.46 12.15 -9.92
C PRO A 4 -10.08 10.87 -9.16
N ARG A 5 -10.10 9.70 -9.81
CA ARG A 5 -9.61 8.43 -9.26
C ARG A 5 -8.10 8.27 -9.39
N ARG A 6 -7.43 9.09 -10.18
CA ARG A 6 -5.97 9.09 -10.28
C ARG A 6 -5.42 9.99 -9.18
N GLY A 7 -4.91 9.36 -8.12
CA GLY A 7 -4.18 10.05 -7.07
C GLY A 7 -3.01 10.85 -7.64
N GLU A 8 -2.62 11.91 -6.95
CA GLU A 8 -1.41 12.67 -7.27
C GLU A 8 -0.20 11.74 -7.17
N LEU A 9 0.68 11.78 -8.18
CA LEU A 9 1.93 11.04 -8.13
C LEU A 9 2.93 11.80 -7.27
N TRP A 10 3.44 11.14 -6.24
CA TRP A 10 4.41 11.71 -5.32
C TRP A 10 5.83 11.25 -5.63
N SER A 11 6.80 12.10 -5.30
CA SER A 11 8.19 11.67 -5.22
C SER A 11 8.38 10.69 -4.06
N ALA A 12 9.43 9.87 -4.10
CA ALA A 12 9.77 8.98 -2.99
C ALA A 12 9.97 9.76 -1.67
N ALA A 13 10.58 10.95 -1.74
CA ALA A 13 10.77 11.81 -0.57
C ALA A 13 9.45 12.33 0.01
N SER A 14 8.50 12.69 -0.86
CA SER A 14 7.17 13.15 -0.47
C SER A 14 6.37 12.02 0.19
N SER A 15 6.39 10.81 -0.38
CA SER A 15 5.73 9.64 0.20
C SER A 15 6.27 9.33 1.59
N ALA A 16 7.60 9.26 1.75
CA ALA A 16 8.23 8.99 3.04
C ALA A 16 7.95 10.10 4.07
N ALA A 17 7.80 11.36 3.64
CA ALA A 17 7.44 12.46 4.53
C ALA A 17 6.00 12.33 5.06
N VAL A 18 5.07 11.89 4.22
CA VAL A 18 3.67 11.67 4.62
C VAL A 18 3.54 10.46 5.55
N ASP A 19 4.29 9.39 5.33
CA ASP A 19 4.33 8.25 6.26
C ASP A 19 4.81 8.69 7.65
N ARG A 20 5.91 9.46 7.71
CA ARG A 20 6.41 10.03 8.97
C ARG A 20 5.40 10.96 9.62
N HIS A 21 4.77 11.86 8.86
CA HIS A 21 3.73 12.74 9.41
C HIS A 21 2.56 11.94 10.00
N SER A 22 2.13 10.88 9.32
CA SER A 22 1.05 10.01 9.77
C SER A 22 1.40 9.31 11.09
N ILE A 23 2.65 8.88 11.24
CA ILE A 23 3.11 8.20 12.46
C ILE A 23 3.35 9.21 13.59
N ASP A 24 4.18 10.22 13.34
CA ASP A 24 4.74 11.08 14.39
C ASP A 24 3.79 12.20 14.80
N VAL A 25 2.98 12.72 13.87
CA VAL A 25 2.11 13.88 14.10
C VAL A 25 0.65 13.46 14.29
N VAL A 26 0.13 12.60 13.41
CA VAL A 26 -1.25 12.10 13.53
C VAL A 26 -1.36 11.00 14.60
N GLY A 27 -0.24 10.36 14.97
CA GLY A 27 -0.20 9.32 15.99
C GLY A 27 -0.64 7.94 15.48
N MET A 28 -0.58 7.71 14.17
CA MET A 28 -0.96 6.43 13.56
C MET A 28 0.12 5.37 13.83
N PRO A 29 -0.22 4.21 14.40
CA PRO A 29 0.75 3.14 14.55
C PRO A 29 1.25 2.64 13.19
N SER A 30 2.57 2.51 13.03
CA SER A 30 3.19 2.00 11.79
C SER A 30 2.62 0.63 11.38
N ALA A 31 2.38 -0.26 12.35
CA ALA A 31 1.76 -1.56 12.10
C ALA A 31 0.36 -1.46 11.46
N LEU A 32 -0.42 -0.43 11.80
CA LEU A 32 -1.73 -0.21 11.20
C LEU A 32 -1.59 0.29 9.76
N LEU A 33 -0.62 1.16 9.46
CA LEU A 33 -0.31 1.54 8.07
C LEU A 33 0.09 0.32 7.23
N MET A 34 0.93 -0.55 7.77
CA MET A 34 1.32 -1.82 7.13
C MET A 34 0.12 -2.72 6.87
N GLU A 35 -0.77 -2.89 7.85
CA GLU A 35 -1.99 -3.70 7.70
C GLU A 35 -2.91 -3.14 6.60
N ARG A 36 -3.04 -1.82 6.52
CA ARG A 36 -3.83 -1.17 5.46
C ARG A 36 -3.19 -1.36 4.08
N ALA A 37 -1.86 -1.32 3.99
CA ALA A 37 -1.14 -1.64 2.75
C ALA A 37 -1.32 -3.11 2.35
N ALA A 38 -1.21 -4.04 3.30
CA ALA A 38 -1.45 -5.46 3.07
C ALA A 38 -2.87 -5.74 2.58
N LEU A 39 -3.88 -5.10 3.19
CA LEU A 39 -5.27 -5.21 2.76
C LEU A 39 -5.45 -4.73 1.32
N ALA A 40 -4.87 -3.60 0.94
CA ALA A 40 -4.92 -3.09 -0.44
C ALA A 40 -4.27 -4.05 -1.44
N CYS A 41 -3.08 -4.57 -1.13
CA CYS A 41 -2.41 -5.58 -1.94
C CYS A 41 -3.25 -6.87 -2.07
N SER A 42 -3.90 -7.29 -0.98
CA SER A 42 -4.73 -8.50 -0.97
C SER A 42 -5.96 -8.35 -1.87
N HIS A 43 -6.62 -7.20 -1.86
CA HIS A 43 -7.79 -6.93 -2.70
C HIS A 43 -7.44 -7.03 -4.19
N GLU A 44 -6.33 -6.41 -4.60
CA GLU A 44 -5.89 -6.46 -6.00
C GLU A 44 -5.43 -7.86 -6.38
N THR A 45 -4.70 -8.54 -5.48
CA THR A 45 -4.29 -9.94 -5.71
C THR A 45 -5.49 -10.84 -5.91
N VAL A 46 -6.51 -10.75 -5.05
CA VAL A 46 -7.75 -11.54 -5.18
C VAL A 46 -8.47 -11.24 -6.49
N ALA A 47 -8.55 -9.97 -6.90
CA ALA A 47 -9.16 -9.57 -8.16
C ALA A 47 -8.43 -10.16 -9.38
N LEU A 48 -7.10 -10.07 -9.43
CA LEU A 48 -6.26 -10.62 -10.51
C LEU A 48 -6.29 -12.16 -10.55
N ARG A 49 -6.52 -12.79 -9.40
CA ARG A 49 -6.58 -14.25 -9.24
C ARG A 49 -7.96 -14.83 -9.53
N ALA A 50 -8.98 -14.01 -9.76
CA ALA A 50 -10.33 -14.48 -10.01
C ALA A 50 -10.36 -15.53 -11.13
N GLY A 51 -10.84 -16.74 -10.81
CA GLY A 51 -10.92 -17.86 -11.77
C GLY A 51 -9.63 -18.68 -11.95
N SER A 52 -8.57 -18.39 -11.21
CA SER A 52 -7.33 -19.18 -11.22
C SER A 52 -7.12 -19.96 -9.92
N SER A 53 -6.61 -21.20 -10.03
CA SER A 53 -6.26 -22.07 -8.90
C SER A 53 -4.76 -22.20 -8.63
N LEU A 54 -3.91 -21.53 -9.42
CA LEU A 54 -2.45 -21.55 -9.20
C LEU A 54 -2.07 -20.94 -7.83
N PRO A 55 -0.97 -21.35 -7.19
CA PRO A 55 -0.51 -20.71 -5.96
C PRO A 55 -0.08 -19.25 -6.18
N VAL A 56 -0.19 -18.43 -5.13
CA VAL A 56 0.39 -17.08 -5.08
C VAL A 56 1.72 -17.16 -4.35
N TRP A 57 2.78 -16.61 -4.96
CA TRP A 57 4.10 -16.51 -4.36
C TRP A 57 4.31 -15.10 -3.81
N VAL A 58 4.77 -15.01 -2.56
CA VAL A 58 5.08 -13.74 -1.89
C VAL A 58 6.58 -13.69 -1.61
N LEU A 59 7.26 -12.64 -2.08
CA LEU A 59 8.68 -12.40 -1.88
C LEU A 59 8.82 -11.16 -0.98
N CYS A 60 9.32 -11.34 0.24
CA CYS A 60 9.47 -10.26 1.22
C CYS A 60 10.92 -9.78 1.29
N GLY A 61 11.12 -8.46 1.20
CA GLY A 61 12.41 -7.81 1.49
C GLY A 61 12.68 -7.67 3.00
N PRO A 62 13.84 -7.10 3.39
CA PRO A 62 14.24 -6.96 4.79
C PRO A 62 13.56 -5.80 5.54
N GLY A 63 12.65 -5.06 4.91
CA GLY A 63 11.97 -3.91 5.50
C GLY A 63 10.64 -3.60 4.81
N ASN A 64 9.96 -2.56 5.28
CA ASN A 64 8.92 -1.88 4.52
C ASN A 64 9.50 -1.14 3.31
#